data_AF-A0A2V6SRF0-F1
#
_entry.id   AF-A0A2V6SRF0-F1
#
_cell.length_a   1.000
_cell.length_b   1.000
_cell.length_c   1.000
_cell.angle_alpha   90.00
_cell.angle_beta   90.00
_cell.angle_gamma   90.00
#
_symmetry.space_group_name_H-M   'P 1'
#
loop_
_entity.id
_entity.type
_entity.pdbx_description
1 polymer ?
#
loop_
_entity_poly.entity_id
_entity_poly.type
_entity_poly.pdbx_seq_one_letter_code
_entity_poly.pdbx_strand_id
1 'polypeptide(L)'
;MGGPVPSPEPARDAGRPLLRVEDLWIRFATRSGIVDAVRGIGFTVGRERLGIVGESGSGKTVTGRAILRLVPPPGRVTARRLELDGQDLIDLDERGMRAIRGRRISMVMQDPKFSLNPVMTVGSQVAEAYRMHTDASPREARRRALEMLGAVKIRDPERVYQ
;
A
#
# COMPACT_ATOMS: atom_id res chain seq x y z
N MET A 1 -14.02 -24.53 20.35
CA MET A 1 -13.42 -23.38 21.03
C MET A 1 -12.06 -23.11 20.38
N GLY A 2 -11.98 -22.15 19.46
CA GLY A 2 -10.71 -21.80 18.82
C GLY A 2 -9.91 -20.92 19.78
N GLY A 3 -8.80 -21.42 20.28
CA GLY A 3 -7.85 -20.62 21.06
C GLY A 3 -7.33 -19.43 20.24
N PRO A 4 -6.75 -18.41 20.90
CA PRO A 4 -6.17 -17.27 20.22
C PRO A 4 -5.15 -17.75 19.17
N VAL A 5 -5.28 -17.24 17.95
CA VAL A 5 -4.30 -17.47 16.88
C VAL A 5 -2.96 -16.91 17.39
N PRO A 6 -1.90 -17.72 17.47
CA PRO A 6 -0.61 -17.24 17.93
C PRO A 6 -0.15 -16.08 17.03
N SER A 7 0.26 -14.97 17.65
CA SER A 7 0.86 -13.86 16.94
C SER A 7 2.13 -14.37 16.24
N PRO A 8 2.36 -14.00 14.96
CA PRO A 8 3.57 -14.43 14.27
C PRO A 8 4.79 -13.96 15.08
N GLU A 9 5.64 -14.90 15.48
CA GLU A 9 6.92 -14.57 16.11
C GLU A 9 7.73 -13.70 15.12
N PRO A 10 8.22 -12.52 15.55
CA PRO A 10 8.99 -11.66 14.67
C PRO A 10 10.24 -12.43 14.20
N ALA A 11 10.44 -12.44 12.87
CA ALA A 11 11.64 -12.99 12.27
C ALA A 11 12.87 -12.33 12.91
N ARG A 12 13.84 -13.18 13.30
CA ARG A 12 15.11 -12.78 13.92
C ARG A 12 15.96 -12.01 12.91
N ASP A 13 15.72 -10.72 12.79
CA ASP A 13 16.70 -9.75 12.30
C ASP A 13 16.78 -8.62 13.32
N ALA A 14 17.96 -8.42 13.92
CA ALA A 14 18.21 -7.48 15.02
C ALA A 14 18.31 -6.02 14.54
N GLY A 15 17.48 -5.66 13.56
CA GLY A 15 17.32 -4.31 13.02
C GLY A 15 15.93 -3.76 13.34
N ARG A 16 15.78 -2.43 13.29
CA ARG A 16 14.47 -1.79 13.45
C ARG A 16 13.53 -2.30 12.35
N PRO A 17 12.29 -2.74 12.68
CA PRO A 17 11.36 -3.22 11.67
C PRO A 17 11.02 -2.10 10.67
N LEU A 18 10.90 -2.46 9.39
CA LEU A 18 10.52 -1.54 8.32
C LEU A 18 9.06 -1.14 8.45
N LEU A 19 8.16 -2.06 8.81
CA LEU A 19 6.76 -1.80 9.09
C LEU A 19 6.41 -2.37 10.45
N ARG A 20 5.73 -1.60 11.29
CA ARG A 20 5.17 -2.07 12.56
C ARG A 20 3.69 -1.73 12.62
N VAL A 21 2.87 -2.75 12.87
CA VAL A 21 1.43 -2.65 13.05
C VAL A 21 1.09 -3.22 14.42
N GLU A 22 0.40 -2.44 15.25
CA GLU A 22 -0.03 -2.87 16.57
C GLU A 22 -1.48 -2.46 16.84
N ASP A 23 -2.29 -3.45 17.22
CA ASP A 23 -3.70 -3.28 17.59
C ASP A 23 -4.51 -2.56 16.49
N LEU A 24 -4.35 -2.98 15.24
CA LEU A 24 -5.05 -2.43 14.09
C LEU A 24 -6.49 -2.94 14.02
N TRP A 25 -7.43 -2.01 14.02
CA TRP A 25 -8.86 -2.23 13.82
C TRP A 25 -9.35 -1.52 12.58
N ILE A 26 -10.26 -2.17 11.86
CA ILE A 26 -10.94 -1.59 10.70
C ILE A 26 -12.42 -1.88 10.84
N ARG A 27 -13.21 -0.81 11.01
CA ARG A 27 -14.64 -0.89 11.32
C ARG A 27 -15.45 -0.18 10.27
N PHE A 28 -16.57 -0.78 9.85
CA PHE A 28 -17.51 -0.17 8.92
C PHE A 28 -18.85 0.02 9.60
N ALA A 29 -19.37 1.25 9.58
CA ALA A 29 -20.75 1.50 9.99
C ALA A 29 -21.69 1.05 8.87
N THR A 30 -22.60 0.13 9.18
CA THR A 30 -23.64 -0.36 8.27
C THR A 30 -25.02 -0.06 8.84
N ARG A 31 -26.07 -0.24 8.03
CA ARG A 31 -27.47 -0.07 8.50
C ARG A 31 -27.83 -1.04 9.64
N SER A 32 -27.16 -2.18 9.72
CA SER A 32 -27.42 -3.22 10.72
C SER A 32 -26.46 -3.15 11.92
N GLY A 33 -25.62 -2.09 12.00
CA GLY A 33 -24.63 -1.91 13.06
C GLY A 33 -23.19 -1.84 12.55
N ILE A 34 -22.25 -1.89 13.48
CA ILE A 34 -20.82 -1.83 13.17
C ILE A 34 -20.30 -3.22 12.82
N VAL A 35 -19.59 -3.33 11.70
CA VAL A 35 -18.88 -4.54 11.28
C VAL A 35 -17.39 -4.35 11.48
N ASP A 36 -16.79 -5.19 12.32
CA ASP A 36 -15.34 -5.26 12.49
C ASP A 36 -14.72 -6.14 11.39
N ALA A 37 -14.25 -5.51 10.32
CA ALA A 37 -13.58 -6.21 9.23
C ALA A 37 -12.18 -6.71 9.63
N VAL A 38 -11.51 -6.00 10.54
CA VAL A 38 -10.23 -6.40 11.15
C VAL A 38 -10.27 -6.05 12.64
N ARG A 39 -9.81 -6.98 13.48
CA ARG A 39 -9.95 -6.96 14.95
C ARG A 39 -8.59 -7.03 15.64
N GLY A 40 -8.03 -5.87 15.98
CA GLY A 40 -6.85 -5.76 16.85
C GLY A 40 -5.62 -6.52 16.38
N ILE A 41 -5.37 -6.59 15.07
CA ILE A 41 -4.23 -7.36 14.55
C ILE A 41 -2.91 -6.62 14.77
N GLY A 42 -1.82 -7.38 14.92
CA GLY A 42 -0.47 -6.82 15.02
C GLY A 42 0.55 -7.73 14.34
N PHE A 43 1.53 -7.10 13.69
CA PHE A 43 2.66 -7.76 13.05
C PHE A 43 3.77 -6.75 12.73
N THR A 44 4.98 -7.24 12.54
CA THR A 44 6.13 -6.47 12.07
C THR A 44 6.66 -7.06 10.77
N VAL A 45 7.19 -6.21 9.91
CA VAL A 45 7.90 -6.62 8.69
C VAL A 45 9.24 -5.92 8.65
N GLY A 46 10.32 -6.68 8.51
CA GLY A 46 11.67 -6.19 8.20
C GLY A 46 11.89 -6.05 6.69
N ARG A 47 12.95 -6.68 6.18
CA ARG A 47 13.30 -6.73 4.75
C ARG A 47 12.89 -8.04 4.07
N GLU A 48 12.12 -8.86 4.76
CA GLU A 48 11.53 -10.10 4.25
C GLU A 48 10.26 -9.87 3.42
N ARG A 49 9.75 -10.95 2.82
CA ARG A 49 8.45 -10.97 2.16
C ARG A 49 7.42 -11.57 3.11
N LEU A 50 6.40 -10.80 3.46
CA LEU A 50 5.26 -11.27 4.24
C LEU A 50 4.08 -11.61 3.32
N GLY A 51 3.54 -12.82 3.47
CA GLY A 51 2.28 -13.23 2.86
C GLY A 51 1.14 -13.23 3.88
N ILE A 52 -0.01 -12.66 3.50
CA ILE A 52 -1.25 -12.75 4.30
C ILE A 52 -2.21 -13.68 3.58
N VAL A 53 -2.59 -14.77 4.24
CA VAL A 53 -3.48 -15.82 3.70
C VAL A 53 -4.76 -15.93 4.52
N GLY A 54 -5.84 -16.39 3.89
CA GLY A 54 -7.15 -16.54 4.53
C GLY A 54 -8.29 -16.53 3.52
N GLU A 55 -9.49 -16.87 3.96
CA GLU A 55 -10.69 -16.95 3.13
C GLU A 55 -11.12 -15.59 2.53
N SER A 56 -11.97 -15.60 1.51
CA SER A 56 -12.57 -14.36 0.99
C SER A 56 -13.26 -13.59 2.12
N GLY A 57 -13.11 -12.26 2.16
CA GLY A 57 -13.72 -11.43 3.19
C GLY A 57 -13.02 -11.37 4.55
N SER A 58 -11.93 -12.13 4.78
CA SER A 58 -11.17 -12.14 6.05
C SER A 58 -10.39 -10.85 6.39
N GLY A 59 -10.53 -9.78 5.60
CA GLY A 59 -9.89 -8.49 5.88
C GLY A 59 -8.49 -8.29 5.31
N LYS A 60 -7.96 -9.23 4.50
CA LYS A 60 -6.61 -9.13 3.89
C LYS A 60 -6.40 -7.86 3.06
N THR A 61 -7.28 -7.62 2.09
CA THR A 61 -7.19 -6.46 1.19
C THR A 61 -7.35 -5.15 1.96
N VAL A 62 -8.28 -5.09 2.92
CA VAL A 62 -8.52 -3.87 3.68
C VAL A 62 -7.39 -3.57 4.67
N THR A 63 -6.70 -4.60 5.19
CA THR A 63 -5.48 -4.44 5.99
C THR A 63 -4.39 -3.70 5.22
N GLY A 64 -4.09 -4.14 3.99
CA GLY A 64 -3.13 -3.45 3.13
C GLY A 64 -3.53 -2.00 2.82
N ARG A 65 -4.83 -1.76 2.56
CA ARG A 65 -5.35 -0.42 2.30
C ARG A 65 -5.25 0.48 3.54
N ALA A 66 -5.49 -0.06 4.74
CA ALA A 66 -5.43 0.68 5.98
C ALA A 66 -4.04 1.24 6.28
N ILE A 67 -2.98 0.48 5.99
CA ILE A 67 -1.58 0.93 6.14
C ILE A 67 -1.33 2.20 5.32
N LEU A 68 -1.91 2.29 4.11
CA LEU A 68 -1.80 3.46 3.23
C LEU A 68 -2.91 4.50 3.45
N ARG A 69 -3.76 4.33 4.46
CA ARG A 69 -5.00 5.12 4.68
C ARG A 69 -5.88 5.24 3.42
N LEU A 70 -6.07 4.13 2.72
CA LEU A 70 -6.90 4.01 1.51
C LEU A 70 -8.22 3.26 1.79
N VAL A 71 -8.64 3.18 3.05
CA VAL A 71 -9.94 2.60 3.42
C VAL A 71 -11.02 3.63 3.09
N PRO A 72 -11.97 3.33 2.20
CA PRO A 72 -13.01 4.28 1.84
C PRO A 72 -14.02 4.47 2.99
N PRO A 73 -14.67 5.65 3.08
CA PRO A 73 -15.85 5.81 3.94
C PRO A 73 -16.92 4.77 3.63
N PRO A 74 -17.71 4.31 4.63
CA PRO A 74 -17.72 4.71 6.03
C PRO A 74 -16.67 3.99 6.90
N GLY A 75 -15.65 3.37 6.31
CA GLY A 75 -14.61 2.65 7.03
C GLY A 75 -13.78 3.57 7.93
N ARG A 76 -13.53 3.11 9.15
CA ARG A 76 -12.68 3.78 10.15
C ARG A 76 -11.52 2.88 10.51
N VAL A 77 -10.33 3.44 10.52
CA VAL A 77 -9.08 2.76 10.87
C VAL A 77 -8.59 3.33 12.19
N THR A 78 -8.28 2.46 13.16
CA THR A 78 -7.61 2.83 14.40
C THR A 78 -6.50 1.83 14.68
N ALA A 79 -5.37 2.30 15.20
CA ALA A 79 -4.28 1.44 15.63
C ALA A 79 -3.63 2.05 16.87
N ARG A 80 -2.99 1.22 17.70
CA ARG A 80 -2.14 1.72 18.78
C ARG A 80 -0.81 2.21 18.24
N ARG A 81 -0.29 1.54 17.21
CA ARG A 81 0.92 1.94 16.50
C ARG A 81 0.85 1.50 15.05
N LEU A 82 1.21 2.40 14.14
CA LEU A 82 1.38 2.10 12.73
C LEU A 82 2.57 2.91 12.21
N GLU A 83 3.72 2.26 12.06
CA GLU A 83 4.99 2.93 11.74
C GLU A 83 5.63 2.36 10.49
N LEU A 84 6.19 3.23 9.66
CA LEU A 84 7.08 2.86 8.55
C LEU A 84 8.47 3.43 8.80
N ASP A 85 9.47 2.56 8.92
CA ASP A 85 10.88 2.95 9.13
C ASP A 85 11.03 3.93 10.31
N GLY A 86 10.17 3.75 11.31
CA GLY A 86 10.10 4.64 12.47
C GLY A 86 9.28 5.90 12.38
N GLN A 87 8.74 6.23 11.22
CA GLN A 87 7.79 7.31 11.05
C GLN A 87 6.40 6.83 11.44
N ASP A 88 5.77 7.45 12.44
CA ASP A 88 4.37 7.20 12.76
C ASP A 88 3.48 7.66 11.59
N LEU A 89 2.63 6.76 11.10
CA LEU A 89 1.70 6.98 10.00
C LEU A 89 0.28 7.32 10.48
N ILE A 90 0.00 7.35 11.78
CA ILE A 90 -1.30 7.75 12.38
C ILE A 90 -1.37 9.26 12.52
N ASP A 91 -0.26 9.90 12.88
CA ASP A 91 -0.22 11.33 13.17
C ASP A 91 0.13 12.21 11.96
N LEU A 92 0.47 11.61 10.81
CA LEU A 92 0.72 12.38 9.60
C LEU A 92 -0.53 13.11 9.12
N ASP A 93 -0.36 14.35 8.66
CA ASP A 93 -1.35 15.03 7.84
C ASP A 93 -1.39 14.44 6.42
N GLU A 94 -2.34 14.87 5.59
CA GLU A 94 -2.43 14.36 4.21
C GLU A 94 -1.22 14.72 3.36
N ARG A 95 -0.53 15.83 3.65
CA ARG A 95 0.71 16.22 2.94
C ARG A 95 1.84 15.24 3.26
N GLY A 96 2.02 14.89 4.53
CA GLY A 96 2.96 13.90 5.00
C GLY A 96 2.66 12.52 4.43
N MET A 97 1.39 12.09 4.48
CA MET A 97 0.98 10.82 3.85
C MET A 97 1.21 10.80 2.34
N ARG A 98 1.04 11.93 1.64
CA ARG A 98 1.33 12.04 0.20
C ARG A 98 2.82 11.88 -0.11
N ALA A 99 3.71 12.31 0.78
CA ALA A 99 5.15 12.10 0.64
C ALA A 99 5.57 10.63 0.89
N ILE A 100 4.79 9.89 1.69
CA ILE A 100 4.99 8.45 1.92
C ILE A 100 4.45 7.60 0.77
N ARG A 101 3.21 7.85 0.35
CA ARG A 101 2.54 7.13 -0.75
C ARG A 101 3.32 7.33 -2.05
N GLY A 102 3.54 6.27 -2.81
CA GLY A 102 4.21 6.31 -4.12
C GLY A 102 5.75 6.34 -4.03
N ARG A 103 6.32 7.11 -3.09
CA ARG A 103 7.79 7.19 -2.89
C ARG A 103 8.36 6.13 -1.96
N ARG A 104 7.70 5.88 -0.83
CA ARG A 104 8.20 5.00 0.24
C ARG A 104 7.42 3.69 0.31
N ILE A 105 6.10 3.73 0.10
CA ILE A 105 5.24 2.55 -0.02
C ILE A 105 4.26 2.77 -1.17
N SER A 106 4.05 1.73 -1.97
CA SER A 106 3.08 1.70 -3.06
C SER A 106 2.22 0.44 -2.98
N MET A 107 1.00 0.52 -3.51
CA MET A 107 0.09 -0.62 -3.63
C MET A 107 -0.18 -0.89 -5.11
N VAL A 108 -0.06 -2.17 -5.49
CA VAL A 108 -0.58 -2.66 -6.76
C VAL A 108 -1.99 -3.19 -6.51
N MET A 109 -2.97 -2.59 -7.18
CA MET A 109 -4.39 -2.92 -6.99
C MET A 109 -4.73 -4.29 -7.60
N GLN A 110 -5.68 -5.00 -7.00
CA GLN A 110 -6.12 -6.32 -7.47
C GLN A 110 -6.74 -6.28 -8.87
N ASP A 111 -7.43 -5.19 -9.22
CA ASP A 111 -7.98 -4.98 -10.56
C ASP A 111 -7.17 -3.91 -11.32
N PRO A 112 -6.26 -4.31 -12.22
CA PRO A 112 -5.43 -3.37 -12.94
C PRO A 112 -6.21 -2.59 -14.00
N LYS A 113 -7.37 -3.10 -14.49
CA LYS A 113 -8.12 -2.44 -15.57
C LYS A 113 -8.67 -1.09 -15.15
N PHE A 114 -9.04 -0.94 -13.88
CA PHE A 114 -9.54 0.31 -13.31
C PHE A 114 -8.44 1.21 -12.75
N SER A 115 -7.18 0.76 -12.78
CA SER A 115 -6.05 1.52 -12.23
C SER A 115 -5.40 2.45 -13.26
N LEU A 116 -5.72 2.27 -14.54
CA LEU A 116 -5.20 3.08 -15.64
C LEU A 116 -6.31 3.92 -16.27
N ASN A 117 -5.97 5.14 -16.65
CA ASN A 117 -6.83 6.00 -17.44
C ASN A 117 -6.80 5.55 -18.92
N PRO A 118 -7.92 5.09 -19.50
CA PRO A 118 -7.94 4.56 -20.87
C PRO A 118 -7.74 5.64 -21.94
N VAL A 119 -7.88 6.94 -21.60
CA VAL A 119 -7.65 8.04 -22.53
C VAL A 119 -6.21 8.56 -22.51
N MET A 120 -5.30 7.89 -21.80
CA MET A 120 -3.89 8.25 -21.71
C MET A 120 -3.00 7.05 -22.03
N THR A 121 -1.86 7.31 -22.67
CA THR A 121 -0.88 6.26 -22.96
C THR A 121 -0.27 5.74 -21.66
N VAL A 122 0.10 4.46 -21.65
CA VAL A 122 0.67 3.84 -20.44
C VAL A 122 1.98 4.55 -20.07
N GLY A 123 2.84 4.88 -21.03
CA GLY A 123 4.08 5.58 -20.75
C GLY A 123 3.88 6.97 -20.15
N SER A 124 2.88 7.73 -20.62
CA SER A 124 2.54 9.04 -20.04
C SER A 124 2.11 8.92 -18.59
N GLN A 125 1.26 7.94 -18.27
CA GLN A 125 0.79 7.71 -16.89
C GLN A 125 1.94 7.29 -15.96
N VAL A 126 2.86 6.44 -16.44
CA VAL A 126 4.05 6.04 -15.67
C VAL A 126 4.97 7.24 -15.43
N ALA A 127 5.21 8.07 -16.45
CA ALA A 127 6.04 9.28 -16.33
C ALA A 127 5.41 10.34 -15.40
N GLU A 128 4.09 10.51 -15.46
CA GLU A 128 3.33 11.39 -14.57
C GLU A 128 3.45 10.93 -13.11
N ALA A 129 3.22 9.64 -12.84
CA ALA A 129 3.36 9.08 -11.50
C ALA A 129 4.78 9.31 -10.94
N TYR A 130 5.81 9.12 -11.77
CA TYR A 130 7.19 9.39 -11.36
C TYR A 130 7.42 10.86 -10.98
N ARG A 131 6.91 11.81 -11.79
CA ARG A 131 7.01 13.26 -11.53
C ARG A 131 6.18 13.73 -10.35
N MET A 132 5.02 13.14 -10.10
CA MET A 132 4.20 13.44 -8.92
C MET A 132 4.94 13.16 -7.61
N HIS A 133 5.97 12.32 -7.68
CA HIS A 133 6.71 11.81 -6.55
C HIS A 133 8.20 12.20 -6.59
N THR A 134 8.66 12.99 -7.55
CA THR A 134 10.06 13.42 -7.69
C THR A 134 10.17 14.81 -8.32
N ASP A 135 11.31 15.49 -8.18
CA ASP A 135 11.55 16.78 -8.85
C ASP A 135 12.12 16.60 -10.28
N ALA A 136 11.81 15.48 -10.92
CA ALA A 136 12.40 15.09 -12.19
C ALA A 136 11.89 15.94 -13.36
N SER A 137 12.80 16.27 -14.28
CA SER A 137 12.44 16.93 -15.54
C SER A 137 11.56 16.02 -16.43
N PRO A 138 10.77 16.58 -17.39
CA PRO A 138 10.00 15.77 -18.33
C PRO A 138 10.86 14.75 -19.11
N ARG A 139 12.10 15.14 -19.46
CA ARG A 139 13.04 14.26 -20.17
C ARG A 139 13.49 13.10 -19.28
N GLU A 140 13.78 13.36 -18.02
CA GLU A 140 14.16 12.32 -17.06
C GLU A 140 12.98 11.38 -16.78
N ALA A 141 11.78 11.92 -16.59
CA ALA A 141 10.57 11.13 -16.37
C ALA A 141 10.28 10.18 -17.53
N ARG A 142 10.43 10.65 -18.77
CA ARG A 142 10.32 9.80 -19.97
C ARG A 142 11.33 8.66 -19.94
N ARG A 143 12.60 8.97 -19.67
CA ARG A 143 13.67 7.95 -19.58
C ARG A 143 13.34 6.89 -18.53
N ARG A 144 12.94 7.32 -17.33
CA ARG A 144 12.56 6.43 -16.23
C ARG A 144 11.34 5.57 -16.55
N ALA A 145 10.35 6.12 -17.23
CA ALA A 145 9.19 5.36 -17.67
C ALA A 145 9.57 4.27 -18.68
N LEU A 146 10.41 4.57 -19.68
CA LEU A 146 10.91 3.57 -20.63
C LEU A 146 11.73 2.48 -19.95
N GLU A 147 12.62 2.85 -19.01
CA GLU A 147 13.37 1.89 -18.18
C GLU A 147 12.42 0.96 -17.42
N MET A 148 11.36 1.50 -16.81
CA MET A 148 10.41 0.70 -16.06
C MET A 148 9.59 -0.23 -16.95
N LEU A 149 9.11 0.26 -18.10
CA LEU A 149 8.39 -0.55 -19.09
C LEU A 149 9.26 -1.71 -19.59
N GLY A 150 10.55 -1.46 -19.81
CA GLY A 150 11.53 -2.50 -20.14
C GLY A 150 11.74 -3.49 -18.99
N ALA A 151 11.85 -3.01 -17.75
CA ALA A 151 12.05 -3.86 -16.57
C ALA A 151 10.88 -4.84 -16.33
N VAL A 152 9.64 -4.43 -16.65
CA VAL A 152 8.45 -5.31 -16.60
C VAL A 152 8.19 -6.05 -17.92
N LYS A 153 9.15 -6.04 -18.85
CA LYS A 153 9.14 -6.78 -20.12
C LYS A 153 7.98 -6.41 -21.07
N ILE A 154 7.54 -5.15 -21.05
CA ILE A 154 6.64 -4.66 -22.10
C ILE A 154 7.42 -4.58 -23.42
N ARG A 155 6.85 -5.17 -24.46
CA ARG A 155 7.44 -5.15 -25.81
C ARG A 155 7.38 -3.74 -26.39
N ASP A 156 8.49 -3.29 -26.96
CA ASP A 156 8.61 -1.99 -27.63
C ASP A 156 8.14 -0.83 -26.72
N PRO A 157 8.88 -0.53 -25.63
CA PRO A 157 8.55 0.53 -24.68
C PRO A 157 8.30 1.89 -25.33
N GLU A 158 9.06 2.22 -26.39
CA GLU A 158 8.95 3.45 -27.15
C GLU A 158 7.59 3.59 -27.80
N ARG A 159 7.08 2.51 -28.42
CA ARG A 159 5.76 2.51 -29.07
C ARG A 159 4.62 2.69 -28.08
N VAL A 160 4.68 2.07 -26.90
CA VAL A 160 3.62 2.19 -25.88
C VAL A 160 3.68 3.50 -25.07
N TYR A 161 4.77 4.24 -25.21
CA TYR A 161 4.93 5.55 -24.58
C TYR A 161 4.23 6.65 -25.38
N GLN A 162 4.28 6.56 -26.71
CA GLN A 162 3.72 7.54 -27.63
C GLN A 162 2.19 7.57 -27.61
#